data_AF-A0A957P9U0-F1
#
_entry.id   AF-A0A957P9U0-F1
#
_cell.length_a   1.000
_cell.length_b   1.000
_cell.length_c   1.000
_cell.angle_alpha   90.00
_cell.angle_beta   90.00
_cell.angle_gamma   90.00
#
_symmetry.space_group_name_H-M   'P 1'
#
loop_
_entity.id
_entity.type
_entity.pdbx_description
1 polymer ?
#
loop_
_entity_poly.entity_id
_entity_poly.type
_entity_poly.pdbx_seq_one_letter_code
_entity_poly.pdbx_strand_id
1 'polypeptide(L)'
;VALDMILFFLFFEATLIPMYFLIAEWGGQNRMYAALKFFLYTLAGSATLLIAILAVYFTAGTADIVDLQGVQLPLGLQTWAFFAFAIGLG
;
A
#
# COMPACT_ATOMS: atom_id res chain seq x y z
N VAL A 1 -8.92 -5.80 -13.22
CA VAL A 1 -8.25 -4.53 -13.58
C VAL A 1 -8.09 -3.74 -12.30
N ALA A 2 -6.87 -3.41 -11.88
CA ALA A 2 -6.55 -2.71 -10.61
C ALA A 2 -6.11 -1.26 -10.90
N LEU A 3 -6.90 -0.56 -11.71
CA LEU A 3 -6.59 0.80 -12.17
C LEU A 3 -7.09 1.86 -11.16
N ASP A 4 -7.94 1.45 -10.22
CA ASP A 4 -8.31 2.23 -9.04
C ASP A 4 -7.28 2.00 -7.92
N MET A 5 -6.74 3.09 -7.36
CA MET A 5 -5.71 3.03 -6.32
C MET A 5 -6.20 2.39 -5.01
N ILE A 6 -7.47 2.59 -4.63
CA ILE A 6 -8.06 1.98 -3.43
C ILE A 6 -8.20 0.48 -3.65
N LEU A 7 -8.66 0.07 -4.83
CA LEU A 7 -8.76 -1.34 -5.19
C LEU A 7 -7.38 -2.01 -5.25
N PHE A 8 -6.36 -1.30 -5.77
CA PHE A 8 -4.97 -1.75 -5.72
C PHE A 8 -4.50 -1.98 -4.28
N PHE A 9 -4.73 -1.00 -3.38
CA PHE A 9 -4.38 -1.13 -1.96
C PHE A 9 -5.04 -2.33 -1.30
N LEU A 10 -6.34 -2.55 -1.56
CA LEU A 10 -7.07 -3.67 -1.00
C LEU A 10 -6.52 -5.02 -1.49
N PHE A 11 -6.18 -5.14 -2.78
CA PHE A 11 -5.54 -6.35 -3.28
C PHE A 11 -4.13 -6.55 -2.72
N PHE A 12 -3.37 -5.47 -2.58
CA PHE A 12 -2.04 -5.50 -1.96
C PHE A 12 -2.11 -6.03 -0.52
N GLU A 13 -2.98 -5.47 0.32
CA GLU A 13 -3.25 -5.95 1.69
C GLU A 13 -3.73 -7.40 1.72
N ALA A 14 -4.62 -7.78 0.79
CA ALA A 14 -5.13 -9.14 0.71
C ALA A 14 -4.02 -10.18 0.46
N THR A 15 -2.92 -9.82 -0.22
CA THR A 15 -1.77 -10.72 -0.41
C THR A 15 -1.02 -11.02 0.89
N LEU A 16 -1.11 -10.14 1.90
CA LEU A 16 -0.48 -10.36 3.21
C LEU A 16 -1.12 -11.51 3.97
N ILE A 17 -2.41 -11.78 3.75
CA ILE A 17 -3.13 -12.85 4.43
C ILE A 17 -2.51 -14.22 4.07
N PRO A 18 -2.39 -14.63 2.79
CA PRO A 18 -1.69 -15.85 2.42
C PRO A 18 -0.23 -15.88 2.90
N MET A 19 0.51 -14.77 2.76
CA MET A 19 1.92 -14.73 3.17
C MET A 19 2.08 -14.94 4.68
N TYR A 20 1.22 -14.34 5.50
CA TYR A 20 1.20 -14.57 6.94
C TYR A 20 0.99 -16.04 7.26
N PHE A 21 0.00 -16.71 6.65
CA PHE A 21 -0.24 -18.14 6.88
C PHE A 21 0.91 -19.01 6.38
N LEU A 22 1.52 -18.67 5.24
CA LEU A 22 2.67 -19.38 4.70
C LEU A 22 3.85 -19.37 5.68
N ILE A 23 4.16 -18.20 6.25
CA ILE A 23 5.25 -18.06 7.22
C ILE A 23 4.85 -18.71 8.56
N ALA A 24 3.60 -18.55 9.00
CA ALA A 24 3.15 -19.06 10.30
C ALA A 24 3.15 -20.59 10.37
N GLU A 25 2.73 -21.28 9.30
CA GLU A 25 2.61 -22.74 9.29
C GLU A 25 3.87 -23.42 8.72
N TRP A 26 4.38 -22.94 7.58
CA TRP A 26 5.53 -23.54 6.87
C TRP A 26 6.87 -22.80 7.10
N GLY A 27 6.91 -21.78 7.95
CA GLY A 27 8.14 -21.09 8.30
C GLY A 27 9.09 -21.93 9.17
N GLY A 28 10.35 -21.48 9.26
CA GLY A 28 11.40 -22.13 10.05
C GLY A 28 11.28 -21.95 11.57
N GLN A 29 12.41 -21.95 12.28
CA GLN A 29 12.43 -21.66 13.71
C GLN A 29 11.84 -20.27 13.99
N ASN A 30 11.07 -20.15 15.08
CA ASN A 30 10.37 -18.92 15.46
C ASN A 30 9.37 -18.39 14.41
N ARG A 31 8.80 -19.28 13.58
CA ARG A 31 7.78 -18.97 12.55
C ARG A 31 6.67 -18.00 12.97
N MET A 32 6.09 -18.17 14.16
CA MET A 32 5.05 -17.26 14.65
C MET A 32 5.56 -15.82 14.87
N TYR A 33 6.77 -15.69 15.42
CA TYR A 33 7.41 -14.39 15.63
C TYR A 33 7.84 -13.76 14.31
N ALA A 34 8.34 -14.57 13.36
CA ALA A 34 8.67 -14.12 12.01
C ALA A 34 7.43 -13.64 11.23
N ALA A 35 6.32 -14.38 11.30
CA ALA A 35 5.05 -14.03 10.66
C ALA A 35 4.48 -12.73 11.21
N LEU A 36 4.47 -12.56 12.55
CA LEU A 36 4.02 -11.32 13.19
C LEU A 36 4.90 -10.13 12.82
N LYS A 37 6.23 -10.30 12.81
CA LYS A 37 7.14 -9.24 12.37
C LYS A 37 6.89 -8.84 10.93
N PHE A 38 6.84 -9.81 10.02
CA PHE A 38 6.56 -9.57 8.60
C PHE A 38 5.27 -8.76 8.44
N PHE A 39 4.18 -9.23 9.07
CA PHE A 39 2.90 -8.55 9.02
C PHE A 39 2.97 -7.11 9.55
N LEU A 40 3.60 -6.88 10.71
CA LEU A 40 3.71 -5.54 11.30
C LEU A 40 4.57 -4.59 10.46
N TYR A 41 5.69 -5.06 9.90
CA TYR A 41 6.53 -4.22 9.04
C TYR A 41 5.81 -3.85 7.76
N THR A 42 5.13 -4.81 7.11
CA THR A 42 4.41 -4.51 5.87
C THR A 42 3.16 -3.69 6.11
N LEU A 43 2.45 -3.89 7.23
CA LEU A 43 1.32 -3.06 7.63
C LEU A 43 1.75 -1.62 7.93
N ALA A 44 2.92 -1.43 8.56
CA ALA A 44 3.45 -0.09 8.81
C ALA A 44 3.83 0.62 7.51
N GLY A 45 4.42 -0.10 6.54
CA GLY A 45 4.68 0.41 5.20
C GLY A 45 3.39 0.77 4.46
N SER A 46 2.44 -0.15 4.40
CA SER A 46 1.17 0.02 3.69
C SER A 46 0.31 1.16 4.25
N ALA A 47 0.40 1.45 5.56
CA ALA A 47 -0.25 2.60 6.17
C ALA A 47 0.19 3.92 5.52
N THR A 48 1.48 4.08 5.17
CA THR A 48 1.95 5.28 4.46
C THR A 48 1.40 5.37 3.04
N LEU A 49 1.28 4.23 2.36
CA LEU A 49 0.67 4.13 1.04
C LEU A 49 -0.83 4.48 1.08
N LEU A 50 -1.55 4.06 2.11
CA LEU A 50 -2.96 4.44 2.32
C LEU A 50 -3.11 5.95 2.50
N ILE A 51 -2.25 6.58 3.31
CA ILE A 51 -2.29 8.04 3.51
C ILE A 51 -2.03 8.77 2.18
N ALA A 52 -1.10 8.28 1.34
CA ALA A 52 -0.84 8.85 0.03
C ALA A 52 -2.06 8.77 -0.90
N ILE A 53 -2.70 7.60 -0.97
CA ILE A 53 -3.91 7.40 -1.77
C ILE A 53 -5.03 8.33 -1.31
N LEU A 54 -5.26 8.43 0.00
CA LEU A 54 -6.28 9.33 0.56
C LEU A 54 -5.97 10.79 0.27
N ALA A 55 -4.71 11.23 0.41
CA ALA A 55 -4.30 12.60 0.11
C ALA A 55 -4.53 12.97 -1.38
N VAL A 56 -4.22 12.04 -2.30
CA VAL A 56 -4.51 12.21 -3.73
C VAL A 56 -6.03 12.22 -3.95
N TYR A 57 -6.77 11.30 -3.36
CA TYR A 57 -8.23 11.24 -3.50
C TYR A 57 -8.93 12.52 -3.03
N PHE A 58 -8.54 13.07 -1.88
CA PHE A 58 -9.14 14.31 -1.36
C PHE A 58 -8.82 15.55 -2.20
N THR A 59 -7.74 15.52 -3.00
CA THR A 59 -7.35 16.65 -3.85
C THR A 59 -7.82 16.52 -5.29
N ALA A 60 -7.81 15.31 -5.84
CA ALA A 60 -8.24 15.02 -7.21
C ALA A 60 -9.72 14.66 -7.33
N GLY A 61 -10.37 14.19 -6.25
CA GLY A 61 -11.76 13.73 -6.25
C GLY A 61 -11.98 12.36 -6.88
N THR A 62 -10.92 11.69 -7.33
CA THR A 62 -10.95 10.35 -7.95
C THR A 62 -9.74 9.54 -7.51
N ALA A 63 -9.90 8.22 -7.48
CA ALA A 63 -8.83 7.25 -7.25
C ALA A 63 -8.45 6.47 -8.53
N ASP A 64 -9.12 6.75 -9.65
CA ASP A 64 -8.83 6.11 -10.94
C ASP A 64 -7.57 6.71 -11.58
N ILE A 65 -6.60 5.85 -11.90
CA ILE A 65 -5.31 6.26 -12.47
C ILE A 65 -5.45 6.92 -13.85
N VAL A 66 -6.43 6.54 -14.68
CA VAL A 66 -6.65 7.15 -16.00
C VAL A 66 -7.17 8.57 -15.83
N ASP A 67 -8.15 8.76 -14.95
CA ASP A 67 -8.70 10.10 -14.69
C ASP A 67 -7.64 11.03 -14.06
N LEU A 68 -6.76 10.48 -13.22
CA LEU A 68 -5.68 11.23 -12.58
C LEU A 68 -4.64 11.79 -13.55
N GLN A 69 -4.47 11.21 -14.74
CA GLN A 69 -3.55 11.76 -15.76
C GLN A 69 -3.97 13.15 -16.24
N GLY A 70 -5.27 13.46 -16.17
CA GLY A 70 -5.81 14.78 -16.53
C GLY A 70 -5.81 15.79 -15.39
N VAL A 71 -5.51 15.37 -14.15
CA VAL A 71 -5.59 16.23 -12.97
C VAL A 71 -4.24 16.87 -12.65
N GLN A 72 -4.22 18.19 -12.50
CA GLN A 72 -3.03 18.91 -12.08
C GLN A 72 -2.91 18.86 -10.55
N LEU A 73 -2.10 17.92 -10.06
CA LEU A 73 -1.74 17.85 -8.66
C LEU A 73 -0.63 18.87 -8.32
N PRO A 74 -0.67 19.51 -7.13
CA PRO A 74 0.43 20.34 -6.67
C PRO A 74 1.73 19.54 -6.61
N LEU A 75 2.84 20.10 -7.11
CA LEU A 75 4.15 19.42 -7.14
C LEU A 75 4.57 18.90 -5.75
N GLY A 76 4.25 19.64 -4.69
CA GLY A 76 4.52 19.22 -3.31
C GLY A 76 3.80 17.92 -2.94
N LEU A 77 2.52 17.79 -3.32
CA LEU A 77 1.73 16.60 -3.07
C LEU A 77 2.21 15.43 -3.93
N GLN A 78 2.54 15.67 -5.20
CA GLN A 78 3.08 14.64 -6.09
C GLN A 78 4.40 14.07 -5.56
N THR A 79 5.32 14.93 -5.14
CA THR A 79 6.63 14.50 -4.61
C THR A 79 6.46 13.76 -3.29
N TRP A 80 5.58 14.24 -2.41
CA TRP A 80 5.31 13.60 -1.13
C TRP A 80 4.63 12.23 -1.31
N ALA A 81 3.61 12.15 -2.18
CA ALA A 81 2.94 10.91 -2.52
C ALA A 81 3.92 9.90 -3.14
N PHE A 82 4.82 10.34 -4.02
CA PHE A 82 5.86 9.48 -4.58
C PHE A 82 6.72 8.82 -3.49
N PHE A 83 7.21 9.59 -2.51
CA PHE A 83 7.99 9.02 -1.42
C PHE A 83 7.17 8.12 -0.51
N ALA A 84 5.91 8.46 -0.22
CA ALA A 84 5.03 7.61 0.56
C ALA A 84 4.74 6.27 -0.15
N PHE A 85 4.55 6.29 -1.47
CA PHE A 85 4.45 5.07 -2.27
C PHE A 85 5.77 4.27 -2.28
N ALA A 86 6.91 4.94 -2.42
CA ALA A 86 8.23 4.28 -2.40
C ALA A 86 8.52 3.60 -1.06
N ILE A 87 8.13 4.22 0.05
CA ILE A 87 8.27 3.64 1.39
C ILE A 87 7.26 2.50 1.59
N GLY A 88 6.01 2.67 1.17
CA GLY A 88 4.99 1.66 1.38
C GLY A 88 5.13 0.40 0.51
N LEU A 89 5.83 0.49 -0.62
CA LEU A 89 6.15 -0.64 -1.51
C LEU A 89 7.56 -1.22 -1.28
N GLY A 90 8.38 -0.56 -0.44
CA GLY A 90 9.77 -0.92 -0.18
C GLY A 90 9.98 -1.92 0.95
#